data_AF-A0A7J2X8C0-F1
#
_entry.id   AF-A0A7J2X8C0-F1
#
_cell.length_a   1.000
_cell.length_b   1.000
_cell.length_c   1.000
_cell.angle_alpha   90.00
_cell.angle_beta   90.00
_cell.angle_gamma   90.00
#
_symmetry.space_group_name_H-M   'P 1'
#
loop_
_entity.id
_entity.type
_entity.pdbx_description
1 polymer ?
#
loop_
_entity_poly.entity_id
_entity_poly.type
_entity_poly.pdbx_seq_one_letter_code
_entity_poly.pdbx_strand_id
1 'polypeptide(L)'
;MPLVFLSAAAIVDEAGNDVTGYDKRIKRSKKFRHKFFVYFFGRRYLLKVALLYLVLINVFPMYLLIALILFDEAYLIVEMYSDSIRGSR
;
A
#
# COMPACT_ATOMS: atom_id res chain seq x y z
N MET A 1 -0.05 -8.58 -21.11
CA MET A 1 -1.15 -8.71 -20.12
C MET A 1 -0.69 -8.50 -18.68
N PRO A 2 0.41 -9.10 -18.18
CA PRO A 2 0.81 -8.97 -16.76
C PRO A 2 1.08 -7.52 -16.32
N LEU A 3 1.71 -6.73 -17.19
CA LEU A 3 1.96 -5.30 -16.93
C LEU A 3 0.66 -4.49 -16.79
N VAL A 4 -0.31 -4.70 -17.68
CA VAL A 4 -1.62 -4.01 -17.61
C VAL A 4 -2.33 -4.35 -16.31
N PHE A 5 -2.26 -5.62 -15.88
CA PHE A 5 -2.85 -6.07 -14.62
C PHE A 5 -2.18 -5.43 -13.40
N LEU A 6 -0.83 -5.42 -13.36
CA LEU A 6 -0.08 -4.76 -12.28
C LEU A 6 -0.29 -3.25 -12.26
N SER A 7 -0.32 -2.60 -13.42
CA SER A 7 -0.60 -1.17 -13.53
C SER A 7 -2.01 -0.84 -13.05
N ALA A 8 -3.02 -1.63 -13.43
CA ALA A 8 -4.38 -1.46 -12.93
C ALA A 8 -4.44 -1.64 -11.40
N ALA A 9 -3.77 -2.66 -10.86
CA ALA A 9 -3.69 -2.87 -9.42
C ALA A 9 -3.05 -1.68 -8.68
N ALA A 10 -1.95 -1.14 -9.22
CA ALA A 10 -1.27 0.03 -8.67
C ALA A 10 -2.15 1.29 -8.72
N ILE A 11 -2.88 1.52 -9.82
CA ILE A 11 -3.80 2.66 -9.96
C ILE A 11 -4.93 2.57 -8.93
N VAL A 12 -5.49 1.38 -8.73
CA VAL A 12 -6.57 1.17 -7.76
C VAL A 12 -6.05 1.39 -6.33
N ASP A 13 -4.84 0.92 -6.02
CA ASP A 13 -4.22 1.17 -4.71
C ASP A 13 -4.03 2.67 -4.46
N GLU A 14 -3.48 3.40 -5.43
CA GLU A 14 -3.25 4.85 -5.31
C GLU A 14 -4.56 5.63 -5.20
N ALA A 15 -5.56 5.31 -6.03
CA ALA A 15 -6.87 5.95 -5.97
C ALA A 15 -7.56 5.72 -4.63
N GLY A 16 -7.47 4.50 -4.07
CA GLY A 16 -8.03 4.22 -2.75
C GLY A 16 -7.26 4.92 -1.64
N ASN A 17 -5.94 5.06 -1.76
CA ASN A 17 -5.12 5.82 -0.83
C ASN A 17 -5.53 7.30 -0.80
N ASP A 18 -5.68 7.92 -1.97
CA ASP A 18 -6.15 9.30 -2.11
C ASP A 18 -7.53 9.51 -1.48
N VAL A 19 -8.50 8.63 -1.75
CA VAL A 19 -9.84 8.71 -1.14
C VAL A 19 -9.76 8.69 0.39
N THR A 20 -8.90 7.86 0.96
CA THR A 20 -8.70 7.80 2.42
C THR A 20 -7.95 9.02 2.98
N GLY A 21 -7.13 9.68 2.16
CA GLY A 21 -6.43 10.92 2.48
C GLY A 21 -7.35 12.14 2.52
N TYR A 22 -8.27 12.27 1.56
CA TYR A 22 -9.20 13.39 1.45
C TYR A 22 -10.30 13.35 2.53
N ASP A 23 -10.82 12.17 2.88
CA ASP A 23 -11.90 12.08 3.86
C ASP A 23 -11.36 11.97 5.31
N LYS A 24 -11.17 13.13 5.93
CA LYS A 24 -10.81 13.24 7.36
C LYS A 24 -11.79 12.49 8.29
N ARG A 25 -13.05 12.23 7.89
CA ARG A 25 -13.98 11.41 8.68
C ARG A 25 -13.62 9.94 8.63
N ILE A 26 -13.15 9.43 7.48
CA ILE A 26 -12.67 8.04 7.34
C ILE A 26 -11.43 7.85 8.21
N LYS A 27 -10.45 8.77 8.13
CA LYS A 27 -9.25 8.74 9.00
C LYS A 27 -9.54 8.82 10.50
N ARG A 28 -10.53 9.63 10.92
CA ARG A 28 -10.93 9.75 12.33
C ARG A 28 -11.92 8.68 12.79
N SER A 29 -12.42 7.84 11.88
CA SER A 29 -13.44 6.85 12.22
C SER A 29 -12.86 5.70 13.03
N LYS A 30 -13.53 5.34 14.13
CA LYS A 30 -13.20 4.14 14.91
C LYS A 30 -13.75 2.85 14.28
N LYS A 31 -14.54 2.93 13.20
CA LYS A 31 -15.12 1.76 12.53
C LYS A 31 -14.01 0.89 11.93
N PHE A 32 -14.03 -0.40 12.25
CA PHE A 32 -13.05 -1.37 11.74
C PHE A 32 -12.90 -1.32 10.22
N ARG A 33 -14.02 -1.26 9.48
CA ARG A 33 -14.03 -1.17 8.00
C ARG A 33 -13.24 0.02 7.47
N HIS A 34 -13.31 1.17 8.13
CA HIS A 34 -12.58 2.37 7.71
C HIS A 34 -11.09 2.24 8.01
N LYS A 35 -10.72 1.73 9.19
CA LYS A 35 -9.30 1.44 9.50
C LYS A 35 -8.71 0.41 8.55
N PHE A 36 -9.46 -0.64 8.23
CA PHE A 36 -9.06 -1.64 7.25
C PHE A 36 -8.83 -1.00 5.87
N PHE A 37 -9.77 -0.19 5.37
CA PHE A 37 -9.62 0.48 4.08
C PHE A 37 -8.39 1.40 4.03
N VAL A 38 -8.20 2.24 5.05
CA VAL A 38 -7.02 3.12 5.15
C VAL A 38 -5.72 2.31 5.13
N TYR A 39 -5.67 1.23 5.91
CA TYR A 39 -4.48 0.39 5.97
C TYR A 39 -4.23 -0.38 4.67
N PHE A 40 -5.29 -0.95 4.08
CA PHE A 40 -5.21 -1.78 2.87
C PHE A 40 -4.68 -0.98 1.68
N PHE A 41 -5.29 0.17 1.40
CA PHE A 41 -4.91 1.03 0.28
C PHE A 41 -3.63 1.82 0.55
N GLY A 42 -3.43 2.29 1.80
CA GLY A 42 -2.19 2.99 2.17
C GLY A 42 -0.93 2.11 2.13
N ARG A 43 -1.08 0.78 2.21
CA ARG A 43 0.03 -0.19 2.14
C ARG A 43 0.08 -0.95 0.80
N ARG A 44 -0.61 -0.46 -0.23
CA ARG A 44 -0.61 -1.04 -1.59
C ARG A 44 -0.84 -2.56 -1.61
N TYR A 45 -1.82 -3.02 -0.83
CA TYR A 45 -2.06 -4.46 -0.68
C TYR A 45 -2.57 -5.10 -1.96
N LEU A 46 -3.32 -4.37 -2.80
CA LEU A 46 -3.88 -4.93 -4.03
C LEU A 46 -2.77 -5.25 -5.04
N LEU A 47 -1.76 -4.38 -5.14
CA LEU A 47 -0.55 -4.59 -5.93
C LEU A 47 0.24 -5.80 -5.43
N LYS A 48 0.40 -5.95 -4.11
CA LYS A 48 1.09 -7.11 -3.51
C LYS A 48 0.36 -8.42 -3.83
N VAL A 49 -0.96 -8.44 -3.71
CA VAL A 49 -1.78 -9.61 -4.03
C VAL A 49 -1.72 -9.93 -5.53
N ALA A 50 -1.80 -8.90 -6.39
CA ALA A 50 -1.67 -9.06 -7.84
C ALA A 50 -0.30 -9.63 -8.22
N LEU A 51 0.78 -9.13 -7.61
CA LEU A 51 2.14 -9.62 -7.84
C LEU A 51 2.30 -11.04 -7.30
N LEU A 52 1.78 -11.34 -6.10
CA LEU A 52 1.78 -12.69 -5.53
C LEU A 52 1.09 -13.69 -6.46
N TYR A 53 -0.08 -13.34 -7.01
CA TYR A 53 -0.76 -14.18 -8.00
C TYR A 53 0.16 -14.51 -9.18
N LEU A 54 0.84 -13.50 -9.75
CA LEU A 54 1.75 -13.69 -10.87
C LEU A 54 3.00 -14.49 -10.50
N VAL A 55 3.47 -14.38 -9.26
CA VAL A 55 4.57 -15.21 -8.73
C VAL A 55 4.13 -16.67 -8.62
N LEU A 56 2.93 -16.94 -8.10
CA LEU A 56 2.41 -18.30 -7.92
C LEU A 56 2.21 -19.05 -9.25
N ILE A 57 1.89 -18.32 -10.33
CA ILE A 57 1.83 -18.89 -11.68
C ILE A 57 3.17 -18.83 -12.44
N ASN A 58 4.27 -18.56 -11.73
CA ASN A 58 5.65 -18.48 -12.27
C ASN A 58 5.86 -17.47 -13.40
N VAL A 59 5.04 -16.41 -13.47
CA VAL A 59 5.21 -15.32 -14.45
C VAL A 59 6.26 -14.31 -13.98
N PHE A 60 6.32 -14.05 -12.67
CA PHE A 60 7.33 -13.19 -12.07
C PHE A 60 8.10 -13.94 -10.98
N PRO A 61 9.38 -13.60 -10.75
CA PRO A 61 10.15 -14.19 -9.69
C PRO A 61 9.78 -13.63 -8.31
N MET A 62 9.82 -14.48 -7.29
CA MET A 62 9.44 -14.18 -5.91
C MET A 62 10.21 -12.98 -5.31
N TYR A 63 11.46 -12.77 -5.70
CA TYR A 63 12.26 -11.67 -5.17
C TYR A 63 11.65 -10.28 -5.44
N LEU A 64 10.85 -10.12 -6.50
CA LEU A 64 10.17 -8.86 -6.77
C LEU A 64 9.08 -8.58 -5.73
N LEU A 65 8.35 -9.61 -5.29
CA LEU A 65 7.37 -9.48 -4.22
C LEU A 65 8.04 -9.12 -2.89
N ILE A 66 9.17 -9.78 -2.59
CA ILE A 66 9.96 -9.48 -1.39
C ILE A 66 10.46 -8.04 -1.42
N ALA A 67 11.02 -7.60 -2.55
CA ALA A 67 11.49 -6.22 -2.72
C ALA A 67 10.36 -5.20 -2.52
N LEU A 68 9.17 -5.44 -3.07
CA LEU A 68 8.01 -4.57 -2.90
C LEU A 68 7.58 -4.46 -1.43
N ILE A 69 7.54 -5.59 -0.71
CA ILE A 69 7.19 -5.60 0.72
C ILE A 69 8.21 -4.82 1.53
N LEU A 70 9.51 -5.07 1.32
CA LEU A 70 10.59 -4.39 2.02
C LEU A 70 10.60 -2.89 1.74
N PHE A 71 10.33 -2.49 0.50
CA PHE A 71 10.22 -1.09 0.11
C PHE A 71 9.13 -0.36 0.89
N ASP A 72 7.94 -0.94 1.01
CA ASP A 72 6.84 -0.33 1.75
C ASP A 72 7.12 -0.24 3.26
N GLU A 73 7.76 -1.25 3.86
CA GLU A 73 8.15 -1.18 5.28
C GLU A 73 9.23 -0.13 5.51
N ALA A 74 10.23 -0.06 4.63
CA ALA A 74 11.26 0.97 4.69
C ALA A 74 10.65 2.37 4.58
N TYR A 75 9.69 2.56 3.67
CA TYR A 75 8.97 3.82 3.52
C TYR A 75 8.26 4.23 4.81
N LEU A 76 7.55 3.30 5.45
CA LEU A 76 6.84 3.58 6.70
C LEU A 76 7.81 3.90 7.85
N ILE A 77 8.94 3.21 7.95
CA ILE A 77 9.96 3.51 8.95
C ILE A 77 10.50 4.93 8.75
N VAL A 78 10.76 5.33 7.51
CA VAL A 78 11.22 6.69 7.18
C VAL A 78 10.16 7.74 7.49
N GLU A 79 8.88 7.45 7.22
CA GLU A 79 7.75 8.33 7.56
C GLU A 79 7.66 8.54 9.08
N MET A 80 7.68 7.44 9.86
CA MET A 80 7.67 7.50 11.32
C MET A 80 8.86 8.29 11.89
N TYR A 81 10.05 8.08 11.33
CA TYR A 81 11.25 8.83 11.72
C TYR A 81 11.08 10.32 11.42
N SER A 82 10.60 10.66 10.23
CA SER A 82 10.37 12.05 9.80
C SER A 82 9.34 12.77 10.69
N ASP A 83 8.26 12.09 11.06
CA ASP A 83 7.24 12.63 11.95
C ASP A 83 7.78 12.83 13.37
N SER A 84 8.64 11.92 13.87
CA SER A 84 9.28 12.08 15.18
C SER A 84 10.20 13.30 15.25
N ILE A 85 10.92 13.61 14.17
CA ILE A 85 11.74 14.83 14.06
C ILE A 85 10.83 16.07 14.03
N ARG A 86 9.74 16.03 13.26
CA ARG A 86 8.81 17.16 13.13
C ARG A 86 8.04 17.47 14.41
N GLY A 87 7.66 16.45 15.18
CA GLY A 87 6.99 16.60 16.48
C GLY A 87 7.93 17.02 17.62
N SER A 88 9.24 17.04 17.39
CA SER A 88 10.26 17.50 18.34
C SER A 88 10.59 19.00 18.20
N ARG A 89 9.88 19.74 17.34
CA ARG A 89 9.90 21.22 17.25
C ARG A 89 8.58 21.80 17.73
#